data_AF-A0AA86QLF1-F1
#
_entry.id   AF-A0AA86QLF1-F1
#
_cell.length_a   1.000
_cell.length_b   1.000
_cell.length_c   1.000
_cell.angle_alpha   90.00
_cell.angle_beta   90.00
_cell.angle_gamma   90.00
#
_symmetry.space_group_name_H-M   'P 1'
#
loop_
_entity.id
_entity.type
_entity.pdbx_description
1 polymer ?
#
loop_
_entity_poly.entity_id
_entity_poly.type
_entity_poly.pdbx_seq_one_letter_code
_entity_poly.pdbx_strand_id
1 'polypeptide(L)'
;MMTTTTYDAEQCQTMQKASQNKQKQEKFTVMTNIFALCATLAIDVPIIVYASVMCALQGMFILNGILGAASFLFTIILRLVEICQRKSFKTSKLLLVSTILQVVLLLFSIAVGINSIVFYGSKLSYGPLAFIHEDKTRIHWGSNSKSNTVLNSANLDYSDETLSRYHSVVVDNNQDFSYQIMAKSKKYDYSLPPDINKFVVLTDIHSNNRYLSNMATDYDFCVLCGDYSNSGKYGEFQQSFAGMPQKPILAVVGNHDFHGDYQHFSQRPVNFYQKVRDLGFFYLWVQEGDDAAAFQFLNDNAHLAANDKHTFIVVHRPIYSTGEFGAEKNISQQMEQFIDVHPELKIRAIFSGHDHLFSAFKRNQQLFFVAGAGGGKIDPMTNKNFAKNRQWPKKELHGPLPVLNDACYGYEHHLDSWMQFTRTEVNFYAEKIVYQVRDLTNDNIIASYEQQV
;
A
#
# COMPACT_ATOMS: atom_id res chain seq x y z
N MET A 1 -16.13 7.11 -108.94
CA MET A 1 -17.21 7.16 -107.93
C MET A 1 -16.98 6.07 -106.90
N MET A 2 -17.08 6.44 -105.63
CA MET A 2 -17.23 5.62 -104.42
C MET A 2 -16.14 4.59 -104.06
N THR A 3 -15.14 5.01 -103.28
CA THR A 3 -14.45 4.18 -102.26
C THR A 3 -13.80 5.07 -101.20
N THR A 4 -14.58 5.74 -100.34
CA THR A 4 -14.04 6.55 -99.20
C THR A 4 -14.97 6.59 -97.98
N THR A 5 -15.66 5.50 -97.64
CA THR A 5 -16.57 5.47 -96.46
C THR A 5 -16.33 4.33 -95.47
N THR A 6 -15.33 3.48 -95.65
CA THR A 6 -15.06 2.35 -94.72
C THR A 6 -13.96 2.61 -93.69
N TYR A 7 -13.09 3.62 -93.87
CA TYR A 7 -11.92 3.81 -92.98
C TYR A 7 -12.27 4.48 -91.63
N ASP A 8 -13.28 5.34 -91.57
CA ASP A 8 -13.64 6.07 -90.33
C ASP A 8 -14.40 5.20 -89.30
N ALA A 9 -15.13 4.18 -89.76
CA ALA A 9 -15.90 3.30 -88.86
C ALA A 9 -14.99 2.39 -88.01
N GLU A 10 -13.90 1.90 -88.60
CA GLU A 10 -12.95 0.99 -87.93
C GLU A 10 -12.09 1.73 -86.89
N GLN A 11 -11.69 2.98 -87.18
CA GLN A 11 -10.95 3.81 -86.24
C GLN A 11 -11.80 4.20 -85.01
N CYS A 12 -13.07 4.54 -85.23
CA CYS A 12 -13.99 4.89 -84.15
C CYS A 12 -14.26 3.70 -83.21
N GLN A 13 -14.46 2.49 -83.77
CA GLN A 13 -14.61 1.27 -82.96
C GLN A 13 -13.34 0.95 -82.17
N THR A 14 -12.16 1.15 -82.76
CA THR A 14 -10.88 0.90 -82.08
C THR A 14 -10.67 1.86 -80.91
N MET A 15 -11.00 3.15 -81.08
CA MET A 15 -10.92 4.14 -79.99
C MET A 15 -11.93 3.89 -78.88
N GLN A 16 -13.17 3.48 -79.21
CA GLN A 16 -14.17 3.11 -78.21
C GLN A 16 -13.74 1.87 -77.42
N LYS A 17 -13.18 0.86 -78.09
CA LYS A 17 -12.66 -0.36 -77.43
C LYS A 17 -11.46 -0.05 -76.53
N ALA A 18 -10.57 0.84 -76.95
CA ALA A 18 -9.45 1.31 -76.13
C ALA A 18 -9.92 2.10 -74.90
N SER A 19 -10.92 2.97 -75.05
CA SER A 19 -11.53 3.72 -73.95
C SER A 19 -12.22 2.80 -72.94
N GLN A 20 -13.00 1.82 -73.42
CA GLN A 20 -13.65 0.83 -72.56
C GLN A 20 -12.64 -0.06 -71.82
N ASN A 21 -11.56 -0.47 -72.48
CA ASN A 21 -10.49 -1.25 -71.85
C ASN A 21 -9.77 -0.44 -70.77
N LYS A 22 -9.50 0.84 -71.02
CA LYS A 22 -8.91 1.74 -70.03
C LYS A 22 -9.83 1.91 -68.82
N GLN A 23 -11.13 2.11 -69.03
CA GLN A 23 -12.10 2.24 -67.94
C GLN A 23 -12.25 0.94 -67.14
N LYS A 24 -12.21 -0.24 -67.80
CA LYS A 24 -12.17 -1.54 -67.11
C LYS A 24 -10.90 -1.71 -66.29
N GLN A 25 -9.74 -1.31 -66.81
CA GLN A 25 -8.47 -1.41 -66.11
C GLN A 25 -8.41 -0.47 -64.89
N GLU A 26 -8.95 0.74 -65.00
CA GLU A 26 -9.09 1.68 -63.88
C GLU A 26 -10.03 1.13 -62.80
N LYS A 27 -11.21 0.61 -63.18
CA LYS A 27 -12.13 -0.03 -62.22
C LYS A 27 -11.52 -1.25 -61.53
N PHE A 28 -10.80 -2.09 -62.28
CA PHE A 28 -10.11 -3.25 -61.72
C PHE A 28 -9.06 -2.81 -60.70
N THR A 29 -8.24 -1.81 -61.02
CA THR A 29 -7.20 -1.27 -60.12
C THR A 29 -7.80 -0.69 -58.84
N VAL A 30 -8.90 0.04 -58.93
CA VAL A 30 -9.61 0.58 -57.75
C VAL A 30 -10.14 -0.56 -56.87
N MET A 31 -10.76 -1.59 -57.47
CA MET A 31 -11.25 -2.76 -56.75
C MET A 31 -10.13 -3.54 -56.07
N THR A 32 -8.98 -3.73 -56.74
CA THR A 32 -7.82 -4.41 -56.13
C THR A 32 -7.26 -3.62 -54.95
N ASN A 33 -7.20 -2.29 -55.04
CA ASN A 33 -6.74 -1.44 -53.94
C ASN A 33 -7.70 -1.45 -52.75
N ILE A 34 -9.02 -1.43 -53.00
CA ILE A 34 -10.04 -1.55 -51.95
C ILE A 34 -9.91 -2.92 -51.28
N PHE A 35 -9.78 -4.00 -52.06
CA PHE A 35 -9.63 -5.35 -51.52
C PHE A 35 -8.35 -5.48 -50.67
N ALA A 36 -7.23 -4.95 -51.15
CA ALA A 36 -5.98 -4.94 -50.39
C ALA A 36 -6.12 -4.16 -49.07
N LEU A 37 -6.74 -2.98 -49.09
CA LEU A 37 -7.00 -2.20 -47.88
C LEU A 37 -7.91 -2.94 -46.89
N CYS A 38 -9.00 -3.55 -47.37
CA CYS A 38 -9.89 -4.35 -46.55
C CYS A 38 -9.18 -5.57 -45.96
N ALA A 39 -8.32 -6.25 -46.73
CA ALA A 39 -7.54 -7.38 -46.24
C ALA A 39 -6.53 -6.97 -45.16
N THR A 40 -5.83 -5.84 -45.35
CA THR A 40 -4.92 -5.28 -44.35
C THR A 40 -5.67 -4.91 -43.06
N LEU A 41 -6.80 -4.21 -43.16
CA LEU A 41 -7.61 -3.87 -41.98
C LEU A 41 -8.19 -5.11 -41.28
N ALA A 42 -8.59 -6.13 -42.04
CA ALA A 42 -9.13 -7.37 -41.47
C ALA A 42 -8.08 -8.22 -40.75
N ILE A 43 -6.79 -8.05 -41.04
CA ILE A 43 -5.70 -8.79 -40.39
C ILE A 43 -5.08 -7.96 -39.26
N ASP A 44 -4.78 -6.68 -39.54
CA ASP A 44 -4.03 -5.84 -38.60
C ASP A 44 -4.89 -5.44 -37.39
N VAL A 45 -6.17 -5.14 -37.59
CA VAL A 45 -7.05 -4.72 -36.48
C VAL A 45 -7.23 -5.83 -35.45
N PRO A 46 -7.54 -7.09 -35.81
CA PRO A 46 -7.61 -8.17 -34.84
C PRO A 46 -6.29 -8.46 -34.13
N ILE A 47 -5.14 -8.35 -34.81
CA ILE A 47 -3.83 -8.57 -34.18
C ILE A 47 -3.55 -7.47 -33.16
N ILE A 48 -3.82 -6.20 -33.50
CA ILE A 48 -3.64 -5.07 -32.58
C ILE A 48 -4.60 -5.19 -31.38
N VAL A 49 -5.86 -5.54 -31.61
CA VAL A 49 -6.86 -5.73 -30.55
C VAL A 49 -6.48 -6.92 -29.66
N TYR A 50 -6.11 -8.06 -30.23
CA TYR A 50 -5.69 -9.25 -29.49
C TYR A 50 -4.43 -8.98 -28.66
N ALA A 51 -3.42 -8.34 -29.24
CA ALA A 51 -2.23 -7.94 -28.51
C ALA A 51 -2.58 -6.99 -27.35
N SER A 52 -3.45 -6.01 -27.59
CA SER A 52 -3.89 -5.06 -26.55
C SER A 52 -4.66 -5.75 -25.41
N VAL A 53 -5.54 -6.70 -25.72
CA VAL A 53 -6.32 -7.47 -24.74
C VAL A 53 -5.41 -8.42 -23.95
N MET A 54 -4.52 -9.16 -24.62
CA MET A 54 -3.58 -10.05 -23.93
C MET A 54 -2.57 -9.27 -23.07
N CYS A 55 -2.23 -8.02 -23.45
CA CYS A 55 -1.40 -7.13 -22.64
C CYS A 55 -2.11 -6.60 -21.40
N ALA A 56 -3.39 -6.23 -21.51
CA ALA A 56 -4.20 -5.85 -20.36
C ALA A 56 -4.33 -7.01 -19.36
N LEU A 57 -4.31 -8.26 -19.85
CA LEU A 57 -4.42 -9.46 -19.04
C LEU A 57 -3.10 -9.93 -18.41
N GLN A 58 -1.92 -9.58 -18.96
CA GLN A 58 -0.65 -10.20 -18.55
C GLN A 58 0.47 -9.26 -18.08
N GLY A 59 0.33 -7.93 -18.19
CA GLY A 59 1.29 -6.99 -17.59
C GLY A 59 2.75 -7.13 -18.06
N MET A 60 3.01 -7.74 -19.22
CA MET A 60 4.38 -7.98 -19.74
C MET A 60 4.78 -6.97 -20.81
N PHE A 61 5.62 -6.00 -20.42
CA PHE A 61 6.03 -4.85 -21.24
C PHE A 61 7.09 -5.15 -22.31
N ILE A 62 7.90 -6.20 -22.15
CA ILE A 62 9.02 -6.51 -23.06
C ILE A 62 8.54 -7.05 -24.41
N LEU A 63 7.48 -7.86 -24.39
CA LEU A 63 6.90 -8.43 -25.61
C LEU A 63 6.28 -7.35 -26.51
N ASN A 64 5.77 -6.26 -25.93
CA ASN A 64 5.23 -5.11 -26.67
C ASN A 64 6.30 -4.35 -27.45
N GLY A 65 7.50 -4.17 -26.89
CA GLY A 65 8.61 -3.55 -27.61
C GLY A 65 9.01 -4.38 -28.83
N ILE A 66 9.08 -5.71 -28.67
CA ILE A 66 9.47 -6.64 -29.74
C ILE A 66 8.38 -6.74 -30.81
N LEU A 67 7.11 -6.88 -30.42
CA LEU A 67 5.99 -6.98 -31.37
C LEU A 67 5.73 -5.65 -32.08
N GLY A 68 5.89 -4.52 -31.39
CA GLY A 68 5.83 -3.19 -32.01
C GLY A 68 6.94 -2.98 -33.04
N ALA A 69 8.18 -3.36 -32.70
CA ALA A 69 9.29 -3.30 -33.64
C ALA A 69 9.10 -4.25 -34.85
N ALA A 70 8.58 -5.45 -34.63
CA ALA A 70 8.29 -6.42 -35.68
C ALA A 70 7.16 -5.94 -36.61
N SER A 71 6.08 -5.39 -36.07
CA SER A 71 4.98 -4.79 -36.84
C SER A 71 5.46 -3.61 -37.69
N PHE A 72 6.34 -2.79 -37.14
CA PHE A 72 6.96 -1.68 -37.86
C PHE A 72 7.86 -2.17 -39.01
N LEU A 73 8.71 -3.17 -38.77
CA LEU A 73 9.58 -3.76 -39.79
C LEU A 73 8.76 -4.38 -40.93
N PHE A 74 7.69 -5.09 -40.57
CA PHE A 74 6.77 -5.70 -41.53
C PHE A 74 6.08 -4.64 -42.39
N THR A 75 5.67 -3.52 -41.77
CA THR A 75 5.07 -2.39 -42.48
C THR A 75 6.05 -1.74 -43.46
N ILE A 76 7.33 -1.57 -43.08
CA ILE A 76 8.38 -1.08 -43.98
C ILE A 76 8.55 -2.01 -45.17
N ILE A 77 8.60 -3.34 -44.94
CA ILE A 77 8.74 -4.33 -46.01
C ILE A 77 7.56 -4.25 -46.98
N LEU A 78 6.31 -4.20 -46.47
CA LEU A 78 5.12 -4.06 -47.31
C LEU A 78 5.16 -2.76 -48.13
N ARG A 79 5.67 -1.68 -47.56
CA ARG A 79 5.82 -0.40 -48.27
C ARG A 79 6.91 -0.44 -49.33
N LEU A 80 8.05 -1.08 -49.07
CA LEU A 80 9.10 -1.27 -50.07
C LEU A 80 8.60 -2.11 -51.25
N VAL A 81 7.84 -3.18 -50.97
CA VAL A 81 7.18 -3.99 -52.00
C VAL A 81 6.21 -3.14 -52.82
N GLU A 82 5.39 -2.30 -52.18
CA GLU A 82 4.43 -1.42 -52.87
C GLU A 82 5.12 -0.34 -53.72
N ILE A 83 6.24 0.23 -53.24
CA ILE A 83 7.06 1.19 -53.98
C ILE A 83 7.69 0.52 -55.22
N CYS A 84 8.24 -0.68 -55.07
CA CYS A 84 8.77 -1.46 -56.19
C CYS A 84 7.68 -1.80 -57.23
N GLN A 85 6.42 -1.90 -56.81
CA GLN A 85 5.29 -2.26 -57.69
C GLN A 85 4.65 -1.06 -58.41
N ARG A 86 4.90 0.20 -58.01
CA ARG A 86 4.18 1.36 -58.58
C ARG A 86 5.06 2.30 -59.41
N LYS A 87 4.97 2.14 -60.73
CA LYS A 87 5.51 3.08 -61.74
C LYS A 87 4.58 4.26 -62.11
N SER A 88 3.49 4.53 -61.40
CA SER A 88 2.52 5.57 -61.79
C SER A 88 2.15 6.52 -60.65
N PHE A 89 2.40 7.80 -60.88
CA PHE A 89 2.72 8.84 -59.90
C PHE A 89 1.54 9.79 -59.65
N LYS A 90 0.42 9.33 -59.08
CA LYS A 90 -0.72 10.22 -58.72
C LYS A 90 -1.33 10.04 -57.33
N THR A 91 -0.85 9.11 -56.51
CA THR A 91 -1.38 8.82 -55.15
C THR A 91 -0.53 9.39 -53.99
N SER A 92 0.29 10.42 -54.24
CA SER A 92 1.33 10.88 -53.30
C SER A 92 0.83 11.52 -51.99
N LYS A 93 -0.30 12.25 -52.00
CA LYS A 93 -0.78 12.97 -50.79
C LYS A 93 -1.37 12.04 -49.73
N LEU A 94 -2.19 11.06 -50.13
CA LEU A 94 -2.78 10.11 -49.18
C LEU A 94 -1.70 9.21 -48.56
N LEU A 95 -0.68 8.88 -49.35
CA LEU A 95 0.48 8.11 -48.90
C LEU A 95 1.27 8.90 -47.86
N LEU A 96 1.55 10.19 -48.12
CA LEU A 96 2.23 11.05 -47.17
C LEU A 96 1.48 11.16 -45.84
N VAL A 97 0.15 11.32 -45.88
CA VAL A 97 -0.68 11.38 -44.67
C VAL A 97 -0.63 10.06 -43.90
N SER A 98 -0.70 8.91 -44.59
CA SER A 98 -0.57 7.59 -43.95
C SER A 98 0.81 7.40 -43.30
N THR A 99 1.89 7.80 -43.97
CA THR A 99 3.24 7.73 -43.42
C THR A 99 3.40 8.62 -42.20
N ILE A 100 2.88 9.85 -42.25
CA ILE A 100 2.91 10.77 -41.10
C ILE A 100 2.15 10.16 -39.92
N LEU A 101 0.95 9.61 -40.14
CA LEU A 101 0.16 8.98 -39.09
C LEU A 101 0.89 7.79 -38.45
N GLN A 102 1.56 6.97 -39.26
CA GLN A 102 2.35 5.84 -38.77
C GLN A 102 3.55 6.28 -37.94
N VAL A 103 4.27 7.32 -38.35
CA VAL A 103 5.37 7.90 -37.56
C VAL A 103 4.85 8.48 -36.25
N VAL A 104 3.71 9.17 -36.26
CA VAL A 104 3.08 9.69 -35.03
C VAL A 104 2.70 8.56 -34.07
N LEU A 105 2.11 7.48 -34.58
CA LEU A 105 1.76 6.31 -33.76
C LEU A 105 3.01 5.64 -33.16
N LEU A 106 4.08 5.51 -33.94
CA LEU A 106 5.36 4.97 -33.44
C LEU A 106 5.93 5.85 -32.33
N LEU A 107 5.98 7.17 -32.53
CA LEU A 107 6.48 8.11 -31.52
C LEU A 107 5.61 8.06 -30.25
N PHE A 108 4.30 7.91 -30.39
CA PHE A 108 3.39 7.72 -29.26
C PHE A 108 3.69 6.41 -28.52
N SER A 109 3.87 5.28 -29.22
CA SER A 109 4.25 3.99 -28.61
C SER A 109 5.61 4.05 -27.91
N ILE A 110 6.61 4.72 -28.49
CA ILE A 110 7.91 4.94 -27.87
C ILE A 110 7.76 5.83 -26.63
N ALA A 111 6.99 6.92 -26.70
CA ALA A 111 6.75 7.80 -25.56
C ALA A 111 6.04 7.06 -24.41
N VAL A 112 5.05 6.21 -24.71
CA VAL A 112 4.39 5.34 -23.72
C VAL A 112 5.38 4.33 -23.14
N GLY A 113 6.24 3.72 -23.96
CA GLY A 113 7.30 2.80 -23.50
C GLY A 113 8.33 3.46 -22.58
N ILE A 114 8.84 4.63 -22.96
CA ILE A 114 9.78 5.42 -22.13
C ILE A 114 9.10 5.88 -20.85
N ASN A 115 7.87 6.42 -20.93
CA ASN A 115 7.10 6.82 -19.76
C ASN A 115 6.88 5.61 -18.83
N SER A 116 6.58 4.43 -19.37
CA SER A 116 6.47 3.21 -18.56
C SER A 116 7.81 2.83 -17.90
N ILE A 117 8.94 2.86 -18.61
CA ILE A 117 10.25 2.56 -18.03
C ILE A 117 10.63 3.58 -16.95
N VAL A 118 10.40 4.87 -17.19
CA VAL A 118 10.72 5.95 -16.23
C VAL A 118 9.80 5.91 -15.01
N PHE A 119 8.52 5.59 -15.19
CA PHE A 119 7.56 5.59 -14.09
C PHE A 119 7.49 4.26 -13.33
N TYR A 120 7.87 3.13 -13.94
CA TYR A 120 7.84 1.79 -13.32
C TYR A 120 9.22 1.19 -13.04
N GLY A 121 10.32 1.71 -13.62
CA GLY A 121 11.63 1.07 -13.62
C GLY A 121 12.45 1.11 -12.33
N SER A 122 12.12 1.91 -11.33
CA SER A 122 12.93 1.98 -10.09
C SER A 122 12.22 2.60 -8.89
N LYS A 123 10.90 2.60 -8.86
CA LYS A 123 10.21 3.09 -7.66
C LYS A 123 10.33 2.04 -6.57
N LEU A 124 10.95 2.41 -5.44
CA LEU A 124 10.66 1.71 -4.18
C LEU A 124 9.15 1.72 -4.02
N SER A 125 8.60 0.55 -3.71
CA SER A 125 7.17 0.45 -3.51
C SER A 125 6.78 0.95 -2.12
N TYR A 126 7.66 0.79 -1.12
CA TYR A 126 7.55 1.43 0.19
C TYR A 126 8.90 1.54 0.89
N GLY A 127 8.90 2.25 2.02
CA GLY A 127 10.03 2.34 2.92
C GLY A 127 11.08 3.38 2.50
N PRO A 128 12.19 3.42 3.25
CA PRO A 128 12.53 2.54 4.36
C PRO A 128 11.64 2.70 5.59
N LEU A 129 11.57 1.64 6.39
CA LEU A 129 10.93 1.60 7.70
C LEU A 129 11.95 1.09 8.70
N ALA A 130 12.07 1.74 9.84
CA ALA A 130 13.03 1.36 10.87
C ALA A 130 12.31 0.65 12.02
N PHE A 131 12.43 -0.67 12.11
CA PHE A 131 11.84 -1.45 13.20
C PHE A 131 12.82 -1.59 14.36
N ILE A 132 12.44 -1.14 15.56
CA ILE A 132 13.24 -1.33 16.78
C ILE A 132 13.18 -2.80 17.17
N HIS A 133 14.24 -3.57 17.02
CA HIS A 133 14.36 -5.03 17.21
C HIS A 133 15.41 -5.38 18.25
N GLU A 134 14.97 -5.63 19.49
CA GLU A 134 15.86 -5.94 20.62
C GLU A 134 16.90 -4.80 20.81
N ASP A 135 18.19 -5.10 20.73
CA ASP A 135 19.31 -4.16 20.78
C ASP A 135 19.68 -3.57 19.40
N LYS A 136 18.91 -3.88 18.36
CA LYS A 136 19.16 -3.50 16.97
C LYS A 136 17.96 -2.82 16.32
N THR A 137 18.19 -2.18 15.18
CA THR A 137 17.17 -1.64 14.30
C THR A 137 17.24 -2.38 12.98
N ARG A 138 16.09 -2.91 12.56
CA ARG A 138 15.94 -3.46 11.22
C ARG A 138 15.38 -2.39 10.31
N ILE A 139 16.19 -1.95 9.35
CA ILE A 139 15.73 -1.13 8.25
C ILE A 139 15.14 -2.04 7.18
N HIS A 140 13.85 -1.91 6.92
CA HIS A 140 13.11 -2.73 5.97
C HIS A 140 12.55 -1.88 4.82
N TRP A 141 12.65 -2.37 3.59
CA TRP A 141 12.07 -1.70 2.43
C TRP A 141 11.65 -2.69 1.35
N GLY A 142 10.73 -2.24 0.48
CA GLY A 142 10.22 -3.04 -0.62
C GLY A 142 10.56 -2.47 -1.99
N SER A 143 10.95 -3.34 -2.91
CA SER A 143 11.17 -3.02 -4.32
C SER A 143 10.10 -3.65 -5.22
N ASN A 144 9.77 -2.97 -6.33
CA ASN A 144 8.82 -3.50 -7.32
C ASN A 144 9.40 -4.67 -8.13
N SER A 145 10.71 -4.71 -8.32
CA SER A 145 11.44 -5.80 -8.99
C SER A 145 12.44 -6.46 -8.04
N LYS A 146 12.80 -7.71 -8.35
CA LYS A 146 13.83 -8.46 -7.62
C LYS A 146 15.27 -7.99 -7.94
N SER A 147 15.44 -7.08 -8.90
CA SER A 147 16.74 -6.66 -9.40
C SER A 147 17.32 -5.55 -8.51
N ASN A 148 18.35 -5.91 -7.73
CA ASN A 148 19.34 -5.09 -7.02
C ASN A 148 18.87 -3.72 -6.48
N THR A 149 18.32 -3.71 -5.27
CA THR A 149 18.37 -2.51 -4.42
C THR A 149 19.57 -2.64 -3.50
N VAL A 150 20.67 -1.97 -3.86
CA VAL A 150 21.84 -1.87 -2.98
C VAL A 150 21.58 -0.76 -1.97
N LEU A 151 21.75 -1.06 -0.68
CA LEU A 151 21.81 -0.06 0.37
C LEU A 151 23.26 0.40 0.48
N ASN A 152 23.51 1.70 0.35
CA ASN A 152 24.82 2.27 0.59
C ASN A 152 24.73 3.08 1.89
N SER A 153 25.54 2.72 2.87
CA SER A 153 25.68 3.42 4.13
C SER A 153 27.16 3.65 4.36
N ALA A 154 27.53 4.85 4.84
CA ALA A 154 28.92 5.17 5.14
C ALA A 154 29.54 4.22 6.20
N ASN A 155 28.70 3.52 6.99
CA ASN A 155 29.12 2.68 8.11
C ASN A 155 28.56 1.24 8.05
N LEU A 156 27.91 0.81 6.97
CA LEU A 156 27.40 -0.56 6.84
C LEU A 156 27.85 -1.17 5.52
N ASP A 157 28.82 -2.07 5.59
CA ASP A 157 29.14 -3.00 4.50
C ASP A 157 28.04 -4.08 4.44
N TYR A 158 26.90 -3.72 3.85
CA TYR A 158 25.81 -4.66 3.59
C TYR A 158 25.51 -4.74 2.10
N SER A 159 25.64 -5.93 1.54
CA SER A 159 25.18 -6.28 0.21
C SER A 159 24.23 -7.46 0.32
N ASP A 160 22.96 -7.25 0.00
CA ASP A 160 22.00 -8.33 -0.15
C ASP A 160 22.17 -8.94 -1.54
N GLU A 161 22.75 -10.14 -1.62
CA GLU A 161 22.92 -10.86 -2.89
C GLU A 161 21.65 -11.62 -3.29
N THR A 162 20.63 -11.69 -2.41
CA THR A 162 19.39 -12.39 -2.74
C THR A 162 18.44 -11.50 -3.54
N LEU A 163 18.06 -11.99 -4.73
CA LEU A 163 17.06 -11.39 -5.61
C LEU A 163 15.66 -11.46 -4.96
N SER A 164 15.39 -10.53 -4.05
CA SER A 164 14.15 -10.42 -3.29
C SER A 164 13.43 -9.09 -3.59
N ARG A 165 12.11 -9.06 -3.34
CA ARG A 165 11.33 -7.80 -3.26
C ARG A 165 11.35 -7.22 -1.85
N TYR A 166 11.82 -7.99 -0.88
CA TYR A 166 11.93 -7.65 0.52
C TYR A 166 13.40 -7.52 0.85
N HIS A 167 13.76 -6.37 1.36
CA HIS A 167 15.13 -6.10 1.75
C HIS A 167 15.13 -5.69 3.20
N SER A 168 16.10 -6.18 3.95
CA SER A 168 16.29 -5.76 5.32
C SER A 168 17.76 -5.72 5.65
N VAL A 169 18.19 -4.66 6.33
CA VAL A 169 19.49 -4.60 6.99
C VAL A 169 19.26 -4.42 8.48
N VAL A 170 20.11 -5.04 9.29
CA VAL A 170 20.09 -4.90 10.74
C VAL A 170 21.28 -4.04 11.14
N VAL A 171 21.03 -3.03 11.97
CA VAL A 171 21.98 -2.03 12.45
C VAL A 171 21.89 -1.95 13.96
N ASP A 172 22.98 -1.67 14.68
CA ASP A 172 22.91 -1.56 16.14
C ASP A 172 22.13 -0.30 16.59
N ASN A 173 21.30 -0.39 17.64
CA ASN A 173 20.46 0.73 18.12
C ASN A 173 21.24 1.83 18.85
N ASN A 174 22.52 1.61 19.11
CA ASN A 174 23.30 2.48 20.00
C ASN A 174 23.89 3.70 19.31
N GLN A 175 23.65 3.88 18.01
CA GLN A 175 24.21 4.98 17.23
C GLN A 175 23.14 5.60 16.35
N ASP A 176 23.12 6.93 16.29
CA ASP A 176 22.44 7.63 15.22
C ASP A 176 23.13 7.28 13.90
N PHE A 177 22.36 7.01 12.85
CA PHE A 177 22.93 6.69 11.55
C PHE A 177 22.14 7.29 10.40
N SER A 178 22.86 7.67 9.36
CA SER A 178 22.28 8.03 8.08
C SER A 178 22.51 6.92 7.07
N TYR A 179 21.54 6.68 6.20
CA TYR A 179 21.64 5.67 5.14
C TYR A 179 20.97 6.16 3.86
N GLN A 180 21.40 5.61 2.72
CA GLN A 180 20.84 5.94 1.42
C GLN A 180 20.43 4.65 0.71
N ILE A 181 19.17 4.60 0.27
CA ILE A 181 18.74 3.55 -0.65
C ILE A 181 19.06 4.05 -2.06
N MET A 182 20.00 3.39 -2.75
CA MET A 182 20.55 3.89 -4.02
C MET A 182 19.48 4.13 -5.09
N ALA A 183 18.37 3.36 -5.06
CA ALA A 183 17.25 3.52 -5.99
C ALA A 183 16.56 4.90 -5.94
N LYS A 184 16.64 5.65 -4.82
CA LYS A 184 15.93 6.93 -4.64
C LYS A 184 16.83 8.16 -4.64
N SER A 185 18.16 8.00 -4.60
CA SER A 185 19.13 9.06 -4.25
C SER A 185 18.78 9.86 -2.97
N LYS A 186 17.78 9.45 -2.19
CA LYS A 186 17.30 10.10 -0.98
C LYS A 186 18.06 9.57 0.23
N LYS A 187 18.61 10.49 1.01
CA LYS A 187 19.21 10.20 2.32
C LYS A 187 18.11 10.08 3.37
N TYR A 188 18.27 9.12 4.26
CA TYR A 188 17.40 8.86 5.40
C TYR A 188 18.24 8.91 6.67
N ASP A 189 17.64 9.42 7.74
CA ASP A 189 18.28 9.51 9.05
C ASP A 189 17.46 8.69 10.04
N TYR A 190 18.16 7.87 10.81
CA TYR A 190 17.63 7.18 11.97
C TYR A 190 18.21 7.83 13.22
N SER A 191 17.33 8.18 14.14
CA SER A 191 17.71 8.57 15.48
C SER A 191 16.65 8.09 16.46
N LEU A 192 17.12 7.53 17.57
CA LEU A 192 16.31 7.20 18.72
C LEU A 192 16.98 7.90 19.91
N PRO A 193 16.38 8.96 20.47
CA PRO A 193 17.04 9.73 21.51
C PRO A 193 17.33 8.88 22.75
N PRO A 194 18.34 9.25 23.56
CA PRO A 194 18.66 8.54 24.80
C PRO A 194 17.49 8.57 25.79
N ASP A 195 16.76 9.69 25.83
CA ASP A 195 15.56 9.89 26.62
C ASP A 195 14.34 9.98 25.69
N ILE A 196 13.33 9.15 25.95
CA ILE A 196 12.07 9.20 25.20
C ILE A 196 11.16 10.25 25.84
N ASN A 197 10.80 11.26 25.06
CA ASN A 197 9.85 12.29 25.47
C ASN A 197 8.44 12.00 24.94
N LYS A 198 8.33 11.41 23.76
CA LYS A 198 7.04 11.19 23.11
C LYS A 198 7.04 10.01 22.15
N PHE A 199 6.01 9.16 22.24
CA PHE A 199 5.69 8.22 21.16
C PHE A 199 4.24 8.36 20.69
N VAL A 200 3.96 7.84 19.50
CA VAL A 200 2.62 7.84 18.89
C VAL A 200 2.10 6.42 18.77
N VAL A 201 0.84 6.20 19.13
CA VAL A 201 0.09 4.98 18.86
C VAL A 201 -0.86 5.18 17.69
N LEU A 202 -0.81 4.25 16.73
CA LEU A 202 -1.63 4.25 15.52
C LEU A 202 -1.89 2.79 15.08
N THR A 203 -3.10 2.44 14.66
CA THR A 203 -3.41 1.06 14.26
C THR A 203 -4.57 1.05 13.27
N ASP A 204 -4.82 -0.11 12.66
CA ASP A 204 -5.97 -0.34 11.78
C ASP A 204 -5.93 0.63 10.60
N ILE A 205 -4.79 0.65 9.91
CA ILE A 205 -4.55 1.51 8.75
C ILE A 205 -5.27 0.93 7.51
N HIS A 206 -5.39 -0.40 7.40
CA HIS A 206 -6.09 -1.09 6.31
C HIS A 206 -5.71 -0.58 4.90
N SER A 207 -4.42 -0.47 4.62
CA SER A 207 -3.90 0.03 3.35
C SER A 207 -4.31 1.48 3.03
N ASN A 208 -4.91 2.22 3.97
CA ASN A 208 -5.39 3.56 3.75
C ASN A 208 -4.44 4.59 4.36
N ASN A 209 -3.44 4.99 3.57
CA ASN A 209 -2.43 5.96 3.98
C ASN A 209 -2.89 7.43 3.93
N ARG A 210 -4.16 7.70 3.62
CA ARG A 210 -4.69 9.06 3.39
C ARG A 210 -4.33 10.05 4.50
N TYR A 211 -4.26 9.56 5.73
CA TYR A 211 -4.08 10.39 6.92
C TYR A 211 -2.64 10.41 7.45
N LEU A 212 -1.77 9.54 6.94
CA LEU A 212 -0.40 9.40 7.47
C LEU A 212 0.48 10.60 7.11
N SER A 213 0.22 11.25 5.99
CA SER A 213 0.93 12.48 5.60
C SER A 213 0.68 13.65 6.55
N ASN A 214 -0.41 13.60 7.33
CA ASN A 214 -0.76 14.62 8.32
C ASN A 214 -0.17 14.33 9.71
N MET A 215 0.52 13.20 9.88
CA MET A 215 1.13 12.89 11.16
C MET A 215 2.24 13.89 11.46
N ALA A 216 2.15 14.55 12.62
CA ALA A 216 3.23 15.36 13.16
C ALA A 216 4.52 14.54 13.21
N THR A 217 5.67 15.16 12.95
CA THR A 217 6.98 14.46 12.95
C THR A 217 7.74 14.63 14.27
N ASP A 218 7.18 15.42 15.19
CA ASP A 218 7.72 15.68 16.53
C ASP A 218 7.32 14.55 17.50
N TYR A 219 7.84 13.35 17.25
CA TYR A 219 7.78 12.20 18.15
C TYR A 219 9.02 11.33 17.96
N ASP A 220 9.35 10.51 18.95
CA ASP A 220 10.59 9.72 18.98
C ASP A 220 10.44 8.39 18.24
N PHE A 221 9.31 7.70 18.44
CA PHE A 221 8.96 6.47 17.71
C PHE A 221 7.43 6.26 17.66
N CYS A 222 7.00 5.29 16.83
CA CYS A 222 5.60 4.92 16.68
C CYS A 222 5.36 3.47 17.13
N VAL A 223 4.28 3.25 17.87
CA VAL A 223 3.74 1.95 18.24
C VAL A 223 2.53 1.66 17.38
N LEU A 224 2.51 0.47 16.79
CA LEU A 224 1.45 0.01 15.93
C LEU A 224 0.75 -1.23 16.52
N CYS A 225 -0.58 -1.18 16.60
CA CYS A 225 -1.40 -2.21 17.26
C CYS A 225 -2.07 -3.22 16.30
N GLY A 226 -1.57 -3.37 15.06
CA GLY A 226 -2.07 -4.34 14.08
C GLY A 226 -2.92 -3.74 12.96
N ASP A 227 -3.40 -4.62 12.09
CA ASP A 227 -4.26 -4.35 10.93
C ASP A 227 -3.74 -3.23 10.03
N TYR A 228 -2.48 -3.37 9.64
CA TYR A 228 -1.88 -2.49 8.64
C TYR A 228 -2.47 -2.79 7.28
N SER A 229 -2.67 -4.06 6.97
CA SER A 229 -3.20 -4.57 5.72
C SER A 229 -4.67 -4.98 5.84
N ASN A 230 -5.34 -5.23 4.71
CA ASN A 230 -6.70 -5.79 4.73
C ASN A 230 -6.70 -7.33 4.66
N SER A 231 -5.61 -7.93 4.20
CA SER A 231 -5.54 -9.36 3.91
C SER A 231 -4.14 -9.95 4.06
N GLY A 232 -3.20 -9.21 4.69
CA GLY A 232 -1.84 -9.68 4.92
C GLY A 232 -1.00 -9.70 3.64
N LYS A 233 -1.47 -9.11 2.54
CA LYS A 233 -0.75 -9.15 1.26
C LYS A 233 0.33 -8.09 1.22
N TYR A 234 1.46 -8.43 0.60
CA TYR A 234 2.58 -7.51 0.40
C TYR A 234 2.17 -6.12 -0.09
N GLY A 235 1.43 -6.04 -1.20
CA GLY A 235 0.98 -4.80 -1.84
C GLY A 235 0.24 -3.85 -0.89
N GLU A 236 -0.50 -4.43 0.05
CA GLU A 236 -1.28 -3.70 1.05
C GLU A 236 -0.37 -3.09 2.12
N PHE A 237 0.59 -3.85 2.66
CA PHE A 237 1.60 -3.28 3.55
C PHE A 237 2.35 -2.12 2.87
N GLN A 238 2.69 -2.24 1.58
CA GLN A 238 3.36 -1.15 0.87
C GLN A 238 2.52 0.12 0.88
N GLN A 239 1.23 -0.03 0.63
CA GLN A 239 0.29 1.07 0.61
C GLN A 239 0.15 1.70 2.00
N SER A 240 0.02 0.88 3.05
CA SER A 240 -0.11 1.35 4.44
C SER A 240 1.09 2.15 4.88
N PHE A 241 2.30 1.74 4.52
CA PHE A 241 3.52 2.41 4.94
C PHE A 241 3.98 3.50 3.98
N ALA A 242 3.36 3.61 2.79
CA ALA A 242 3.62 4.68 1.85
C ALA A 242 3.07 6.01 2.42
N GLY A 243 3.92 6.77 3.10
CA GLY A 243 3.55 8.06 3.69
C GLY A 243 3.71 8.11 5.21
N MET A 244 4.02 6.98 5.85
CA MET A 244 4.40 6.97 7.26
C MET A 244 5.69 7.79 7.46
N PRO A 245 5.75 8.68 8.47
CA PRO A 245 6.97 9.39 8.79
C PRO A 245 8.13 8.41 9.04
N GLN A 246 9.33 8.84 8.68
CA GLN A 246 10.56 8.04 8.80
C GLN A 246 11.05 8.04 10.24
N LYS A 247 10.26 7.41 11.11
CA LYS A 247 10.53 7.27 12.54
C LYS A 247 10.67 5.78 12.89
N PRO A 248 11.37 5.44 13.97
CA PRO A 248 11.38 4.08 14.49
C PRO A 248 9.96 3.56 14.76
N ILE A 249 9.73 2.28 14.51
CA ILE A 249 8.43 1.62 14.60
C ILE A 249 8.56 0.37 15.47
N LEU A 250 7.55 0.15 16.31
CA LEU A 250 7.23 -1.13 16.90
C LEU A 250 5.83 -1.55 16.46
N ALA A 251 5.63 -2.82 16.14
CA ALA A 251 4.39 -3.29 15.54
C ALA A 251 4.01 -4.68 16.06
N VAL A 252 2.74 -4.85 16.48
CA VAL A 252 2.12 -6.17 16.67
C VAL A 252 1.49 -6.65 15.36
N VAL A 253 1.00 -7.89 15.33
CA VAL A 253 0.19 -8.42 14.22
C VAL A 253 -1.29 -8.23 14.53
N GLY A 254 -2.08 -7.77 13.56
CA GLY A 254 -3.55 -7.83 13.63
C GLY A 254 -4.12 -9.04 12.90
N ASN A 255 -5.43 -9.28 13.05
CA ASN A 255 -6.06 -10.44 12.41
C ASN A 255 -6.09 -10.35 10.88
N HIS A 256 -6.07 -9.14 10.31
CA HIS A 256 -5.94 -8.98 8.87
C HIS A 256 -4.51 -9.20 8.40
N ASP A 257 -3.50 -8.94 9.23
CA ASP A 257 -2.10 -9.08 8.87
C ASP A 257 -1.61 -10.53 8.86
N PHE A 258 -2.14 -11.35 9.78
CA PHE A 258 -1.66 -12.71 10.01
C PHE A 258 -1.82 -13.65 8.79
N HIS A 259 -2.74 -13.34 7.88
CA HIS A 259 -3.13 -14.21 6.76
C HIS A 259 -2.19 -14.18 5.53
N GLY A 260 -0.95 -13.69 5.65
CA GLY A 260 -0.05 -13.62 4.49
C GLY A 260 1.40 -13.32 4.82
N ASP A 261 1.93 -12.27 4.19
CA ASP A 261 3.35 -11.92 4.13
C ASP A 261 3.88 -11.26 5.41
N TYR A 262 3.09 -11.17 6.48
CA TYR A 262 3.48 -10.47 7.70
C TYR A 262 4.78 -11.01 8.31
N GLN A 263 5.03 -12.32 8.25
CA GLN A 263 6.28 -12.90 8.77
C GLN A 263 7.53 -12.35 8.06
N HIS A 264 7.43 -12.03 6.77
CA HIS A 264 8.52 -11.40 6.03
C HIS A 264 8.79 -9.96 6.47
N PHE A 265 7.73 -9.31 6.97
CA PHE A 265 7.75 -7.92 7.41
C PHE A 265 8.27 -7.77 8.85
N SER A 266 7.70 -8.50 9.80
CA SER A 266 8.06 -8.39 11.22
C SER A 266 9.35 -9.15 11.55
N GLN A 267 9.50 -10.36 10.99
CA GLN A 267 10.51 -11.38 11.35
C GLN A 267 10.78 -11.37 12.87
N ARG A 268 9.70 -11.53 13.62
CA ARG A 268 9.66 -11.69 15.08
C ARG A 268 8.61 -12.74 15.47
N PRO A 269 8.74 -13.33 16.67
CA PRO A 269 7.62 -13.99 17.31
C PRO A 269 6.40 -13.04 17.41
N VAL A 270 5.19 -13.59 17.35
CA VAL A 270 3.96 -12.81 17.48
C VAL A 270 3.70 -12.30 18.90
N ASN A 271 4.30 -12.96 19.89
CA ASN A 271 4.37 -12.53 21.29
C ASN A 271 5.82 -12.20 21.63
N PHE A 272 6.12 -10.97 22.05
CA PHE A 272 7.47 -10.58 22.41
C PHE A 272 7.49 -9.41 23.39
N TYR A 273 8.62 -9.25 24.09
CA TYR A 273 8.88 -8.08 24.92
C TYR A 273 9.96 -7.24 24.24
N GLN A 274 9.78 -5.92 24.27
CA GLN A 274 10.76 -4.98 23.76
C GLN A 274 10.98 -3.88 24.79
N LYS A 275 12.25 -3.63 25.10
CA LYS A 275 12.67 -2.45 25.83
C LYS A 275 13.10 -1.35 24.87
N VAL A 276 12.55 -0.15 25.04
CA VAL A 276 12.98 1.07 24.34
C VAL A 276 13.47 2.06 25.39
N ARG A 277 14.80 2.15 25.54
CA ARG A 277 15.41 2.92 26.63
C ARG A 277 14.92 2.42 28.00
N ASP A 278 14.19 3.24 28.75
CA ASP A 278 13.62 2.95 30.06
C ASP A 278 12.14 2.50 30.01
N LEU A 279 11.59 2.34 28.80
CA LEU A 279 10.20 1.92 28.56
C LEU A 279 10.12 0.45 28.16
N GLY A 280 9.25 -0.31 28.84
CA GLY A 280 8.95 -1.70 28.54
C GLY A 280 7.68 -1.86 27.73
N PHE A 281 7.68 -2.76 26.75
CA PHE A 281 6.52 -3.08 25.94
C PHE A 281 6.32 -4.59 25.81
N PHE A 282 5.17 -5.09 26.26
CA PHE A 282 4.71 -6.44 25.90
C PHE A 282 3.82 -6.37 24.67
N TYR A 283 4.20 -7.08 23.62
CA TYR A 283 3.41 -7.24 22.40
C TYR A 283 2.75 -8.61 22.42
N LEU A 284 1.43 -8.64 22.34
CA LEU A 284 0.62 -9.84 22.49
C LEU A 284 -0.25 -10.07 21.26
N TRP A 285 -0.21 -11.29 20.74
CA TRP A 285 -1.15 -11.80 19.76
C TRP A 285 -2.27 -12.56 20.48
N VAL A 286 -3.44 -11.95 20.49
CA VAL A 286 -4.64 -12.49 21.13
C VAL A 286 -5.75 -12.54 20.09
N GLN A 287 -6.37 -13.72 19.95
CA GLN A 287 -7.50 -13.96 19.06
C GLN A 287 -8.61 -14.68 19.83
N GLU A 288 -9.86 -14.54 19.38
CA GLU A 288 -11.01 -15.23 19.99
C GLU A 288 -10.78 -16.74 20.06
N GLY A 289 -10.75 -17.27 21.29
CA GLY A 289 -10.49 -18.68 21.57
C GLY A 289 -9.02 -19.14 21.44
N ASP A 290 -8.08 -18.23 21.19
CA ASP A 290 -6.64 -18.50 21.08
C ASP A 290 -5.81 -17.38 21.77
N ASP A 291 -5.84 -17.39 23.10
CA ASP A 291 -5.19 -16.40 23.98
C ASP A 291 -4.18 -17.02 24.97
N ALA A 292 -4.25 -18.34 25.16
CA ALA A 292 -3.43 -19.05 26.14
C ALA A 292 -1.92 -18.84 25.95
N ALA A 293 -1.43 -18.84 24.71
CA ALA A 293 -0.02 -18.63 24.42
C ALA A 293 0.45 -17.21 24.77
N ALA A 294 -0.40 -16.20 24.58
CA ALA A 294 -0.09 -14.81 24.91
C ALA A 294 -0.02 -14.61 26.43
N PHE A 295 -1.00 -15.13 27.17
CA PHE A 295 -0.99 -15.02 28.63
C PHE A 295 0.11 -15.89 29.27
N GLN A 296 0.41 -17.07 28.73
CA GLN A 296 1.57 -17.85 29.17
C GLN A 296 2.87 -17.07 28.97
N PHE A 297 3.07 -16.50 27.78
CA PHE A 297 4.22 -15.64 27.50
C PHE A 297 4.32 -14.47 28.48
N LEU A 298 3.21 -13.77 28.71
CA LEU A 298 3.16 -12.61 29.60
C LEU A 298 3.56 -12.98 31.05
N ASN A 299 3.05 -14.10 31.57
CA ASN A 299 3.39 -14.59 32.90
C ASN A 299 4.86 -15.03 33.00
N ASP A 300 5.36 -15.80 32.02
CA ASP A 300 6.74 -16.31 32.03
C ASP A 300 7.77 -15.18 31.91
N ASN A 301 7.40 -14.08 31.24
CA ASN A 301 8.30 -12.98 30.89
C ASN A 301 8.06 -11.69 31.68
N ALA A 302 7.19 -11.71 32.70
CA ALA A 302 6.93 -10.55 33.58
C ALA A 302 8.23 -9.96 34.16
N HIS A 303 9.19 -10.82 34.50
CA HIS A 303 10.49 -10.44 35.05
C HIS A 303 11.32 -9.52 34.15
N LEU A 304 11.08 -9.51 32.84
CA LEU A 304 11.80 -8.64 31.88
C LEU A 304 11.51 -7.15 32.14
N ALA A 305 10.30 -6.84 32.61
CA ALA A 305 9.85 -5.47 32.84
C ALA A 305 10.04 -4.97 34.30
N ALA A 306 10.59 -5.81 35.18
CA ALA A 306 10.69 -5.50 36.61
C ALA A 306 11.46 -4.20 36.93
N ASN A 307 12.39 -3.80 36.05
CA ASN A 307 13.22 -2.61 36.22
C ASN A 307 12.85 -1.46 35.27
N ASP A 308 11.74 -1.57 34.56
CA ASP A 308 11.31 -0.50 33.66
C ASP A 308 10.73 0.68 34.44
N LYS A 309 10.88 1.87 33.85
CA LYS A 309 10.29 3.09 34.42
C LYS A 309 8.77 3.09 34.19
N HIS A 310 8.37 2.71 32.98
CA HIS A 310 6.99 2.56 32.55
C HIS A 310 6.85 1.32 31.68
N THR A 311 5.80 0.54 31.92
CA THR A 311 5.47 -0.62 31.10
C THR A 311 4.16 -0.40 30.37
N PHE A 312 4.11 -0.83 29.11
CA PHE A 312 2.93 -0.79 28.27
C PHE A 312 2.64 -2.19 27.72
N ILE A 313 1.38 -2.46 27.45
CA ILE A 313 0.95 -3.68 26.75
C ILE A 313 0.31 -3.26 25.43
N VAL A 314 0.68 -3.93 24.35
CA VAL A 314 0.16 -3.70 23.00
C VAL A 314 -0.43 -5.00 22.50
N VAL A 315 -1.72 -4.97 22.19
CA VAL A 315 -2.48 -6.15 21.74
C VAL A 315 -3.45 -5.70 20.67
N HIS A 316 -3.67 -6.47 19.61
CA HIS A 316 -4.58 -6.02 18.57
C HIS A 316 -6.04 -6.01 19.03
N ARG A 317 -6.53 -7.12 19.59
CA ARG A 317 -7.88 -7.21 20.15
C ARG A 317 -8.02 -6.41 21.45
N PRO A 318 -9.09 -5.62 21.61
CA PRO A 318 -9.26 -4.75 22.76
C PRO A 318 -9.60 -5.51 24.05
N ILE A 319 -9.01 -5.05 25.15
CA ILE A 319 -9.35 -5.53 26.50
C ILE A 319 -10.71 -4.98 26.92
N TYR A 320 -10.99 -3.71 26.62
CA TYR A 320 -12.29 -3.07 26.74
C TYR A 320 -12.59 -2.34 25.45
N SER A 321 -13.85 -2.32 25.01
CA SER A 321 -14.22 -1.58 23.81
C SER A 321 -15.70 -1.23 23.78
N THR A 322 -16.02 -0.03 23.28
CA THR A 322 -17.41 0.37 22.95
C THR A 322 -17.76 0.16 21.47
N GLY A 323 -16.86 -0.46 20.70
CA GLY A 323 -16.97 -0.71 19.28
C GLY A 323 -17.84 -1.90 18.89
N GLU A 324 -17.88 -2.18 17.59
CA GLU A 324 -18.81 -3.13 17.00
C GLU A 324 -18.55 -4.55 17.48
N PHE A 325 -17.27 -4.94 17.58
CA PHE A 325 -16.82 -6.24 18.03
C PHE A 325 -16.82 -6.32 19.56
N GLY A 326 -16.50 -5.23 20.26
CA GLY A 326 -16.59 -5.14 21.71
C GLY A 326 -15.48 -5.90 22.43
N ALA A 327 -15.62 -6.06 23.74
CA ALA A 327 -14.64 -6.75 24.57
C ALA A 327 -14.94 -8.25 24.72
N GLU A 328 -13.89 -9.06 24.80
CA GLU A 328 -13.99 -10.48 25.16
C GLU A 328 -13.71 -10.66 26.65
N LYS A 329 -14.77 -10.88 27.43
CA LYS A 329 -14.73 -10.98 28.90
C LYS A 329 -13.59 -11.87 29.45
N ASN A 330 -13.34 -13.04 28.84
CA ASN A 330 -12.29 -13.95 29.31
C ASN A 330 -10.88 -13.34 29.17
N ILE A 331 -10.60 -12.72 28.02
CA ILE A 331 -9.32 -12.02 27.78
C ILE A 331 -9.20 -10.84 28.73
N SER A 332 -10.28 -10.08 28.93
CA SER A 332 -10.30 -8.95 29.84
C SER A 332 -10.00 -9.37 31.29
N GLN A 333 -10.63 -10.44 31.77
CA GLN A 333 -10.42 -10.96 33.12
C GLN A 333 -9.00 -11.49 33.33
N GLN A 334 -8.41 -12.18 32.36
CA GLN A 334 -7.01 -12.63 32.46
C GLN A 334 -6.03 -11.46 32.47
N MET A 335 -6.28 -10.42 31.66
CA MET A 335 -5.45 -9.21 31.66
C MET A 335 -5.57 -8.46 32.99
N GLU A 336 -6.77 -8.30 33.52
CA GLU A 336 -7.01 -7.71 34.83
C GLU A 336 -6.29 -8.47 35.94
N GLN A 337 -6.44 -9.80 35.95
CA GLN A 337 -5.77 -10.66 36.92
C GLN A 337 -4.25 -10.49 36.85
N PHE A 338 -3.68 -10.52 35.64
CA PHE A 338 -2.23 -10.31 35.44
C PHE A 338 -1.77 -8.97 36.02
N ILE A 339 -2.47 -7.87 35.71
CA ILE A 339 -2.14 -6.54 36.23
C ILE A 339 -2.23 -6.51 37.76
N ASP A 340 -3.28 -7.11 38.33
CA ASP A 340 -3.53 -7.07 39.76
C ASP A 340 -2.50 -7.89 40.57
N VAL A 341 -1.95 -8.98 40.01
CA VAL A 341 -0.90 -9.78 40.67
C VAL A 341 0.52 -9.24 40.44
N HIS A 342 0.69 -8.30 39.50
CA HIS A 342 1.99 -7.72 39.12
C HIS A 342 2.05 -6.17 39.26
N PRO A 343 1.70 -5.60 40.44
CA PRO A 343 1.73 -4.15 40.64
C PRO A 343 3.13 -3.54 40.47
N GLU A 344 4.19 -4.32 40.66
CA GLU A 344 5.59 -3.90 40.51
C GLU A 344 5.99 -3.56 39.08
N LEU A 345 5.28 -4.06 38.07
CA LEU A 345 5.62 -3.84 36.66
C LEU A 345 5.29 -2.43 36.18
N LYS A 346 4.59 -1.62 36.97
CA LYS A 346 4.21 -0.23 36.64
C LYS A 346 3.54 -0.13 35.26
N ILE A 347 2.60 -1.04 34.97
CA ILE A 347 1.81 -1.01 33.74
C ILE A 347 1.00 0.28 33.73
N ARG A 348 1.27 1.15 32.74
CA ARG A 348 0.69 2.50 32.65
C ARG A 348 -0.52 2.52 31.74
N ALA A 349 -0.39 1.90 30.57
CA ALA A 349 -1.50 1.79 29.63
C ALA A 349 -1.43 0.49 28.79
N ILE A 350 -2.60 0.08 28.32
CA ILE A 350 -2.79 -0.99 27.35
C ILE A 350 -3.33 -0.35 26.08
N PHE A 351 -2.70 -0.62 24.94
CA PHE A 351 -3.11 -0.11 23.63
C PHE A 351 -3.59 -1.23 22.73
N SER A 352 -4.71 -0.98 22.06
CA SER A 352 -5.30 -1.92 21.11
C SER A 352 -5.89 -1.27 19.87
N GLY A 353 -6.36 -2.10 18.94
CA GLY A 353 -7.02 -1.74 17.69
C GLY A 353 -8.33 -2.50 17.52
N HIS A 354 -8.52 -3.09 16.34
CA HIS A 354 -9.60 -4.00 15.93
C HIS A 354 -10.97 -3.34 15.75
N ASP A 355 -11.43 -2.61 16.75
CA ASP A 355 -12.65 -1.81 16.64
C ASP A 355 -12.30 -0.45 16.03
N HIS A 356 -12.91 -0.09 14.89
CA HIS A 356 -12.52 1.10 14.12
C HIS A 356 -13.06 2.41 14.70
N LEU A 357 -12.65 2.73 15.93
CA LEU A 357 -12.95 3.95 16.65
C LEU A 357 -11.87 4.22 17.70
N PHE A 358 -11.99 5.36 18.38
CA PHE A 358 -11.25 5.58 19.63
C PHE A 358 -12.13 5.24 20.83
N SER A 359 -11.58 4.54 21.83
CA SER A 359 -12.16 4.45 23.18
C SER A 359 -11.08 4.55 24.25
N ALA A 360 -11.41 5.17 25.37
CA ALA A 360 -10.59 5.19 26.58
C ALA A 360 -11.36 4.64 27.79
N PHE A 361 -10.66 3.89 28.62
CA PHE A 361 -11.15 3.33 29.87
C PHE A 361 -10.11 3.51 30.97
N LYS A 362 -10.57 3.55 32.22
CA LYS A 362 -9.71 3.60 33.39
C LYS A 362 -10.18 2.62 34.47
N ARG A 363 -9.33 1.63 34.77
CA ARG A 363 -9.48 0.72 35.90
C ARG A 363 -8.29 0.91 36.83
N ASN A 364 -8.57 1.23 38.09
CA ASN A 364 -7.55 1.59 39.08
C ASN A 364 -6.65 2.74 38.57
N GLN A 365 -5.36 2.48 38.41
CA GLN A 365 -4.39 3.46 37.91
C GLN A 365 -4.08 3.26 36.41
N GLN A 366 -4.57 2.19 35.78
CA GLN A 366 -4.27 1.81 34.41
C GLN A 366 -5.26 2.43 33.42
N LEU A 367 -4.74 2.83 32.26
CA LEU A 367 -5.54 3.29 31.14
C LEU A 367 -5.61 2.19 30.07
N PHE A 368 -6.76 2.03 29.44
CA PHE A 368 -6.95 1.10 28.33
C PHE A 368 -7.47 1.90 27.15
N PHE A 369 -6.81 1.76 26.01
CA PHE A 369 -7.11 2.53 24.81
C PHE A 369 -7.39 1.60 23.64
N VAL A 370 -8.55 1.80 23.01
CA VAL A 370 -8.81 1.34 21.64
C VAL A 370 -8.41 2.49 20.73
N ALA A 371 -7.38 2.28 19.91
CA ALA A 371 -6.82 3.27 18.99
C ALA A 371 -7.06 2.89 17.51
N GLY A 372 -8.10 2.09 17.23
CA GLY A 372 -8.41 1.43 15.97
C GLY A 372 -8.81 2.32 14.80
N ALA A 373 -8.57 3.63 14.87
CA ALA A 373 -9.05 4.59 13.88
C ALA A 373 -7.94 5.19 13.01
N GLY A 374 -6.92 4.41 12.63
CA GLY A 374 -5.78 4.92 11.86
C GLY A 374 -6.04 5.10 10.36
N GLY A 375 -6.98 4.35 9.79
CA GLY A 375 -7.30 4.44 8.35
C GLY A 375 -8.42 3.50 7.87
N GLY A 376 -8.71 2.44 8.62
CA GLY A 376 -9.83 1.52 8.43
C GLY A 376 -11.17 2.24 8.43
N LYS A 377 -12.17 1.64 7.78
CA LYS A 377 -13.49 2.25 7.71
C LYS A 377 -14.06 2.32 9.13
N ILE A 378 -14.31 3.53 9.63
CA ILE A 378 -14.93 3.75 10.94
C ILE A 378 -16.22 2.90 11.07
N ASP A 379 -16.34 2.19 12.19
CA ASP A 379 -17.45 1.28 12.47
C ASP A 379 -18.59 2.03 13.16
N PRO A 380 -19.67 2.39 12.45
CA PRO A 380 -20.77 3.08 13.09
C PRO A 380 -21.53 2.12 14.00
N MET A 381 -21.69 2.48 15.28
CA MET A 381 -22.47 1.72 16.27
C MET A 381 -23.99 1.85 16.08
N THR A 382 -24.44 1.90 14.83
CA THR A 382 -25.85 2.01 14.41
C THR A 382 -26.44 0.68 13.94
N ASN A 383 -25.60 -0.33 13.67
CA ASN A 383 -26.07 -1.63 13.20
C ASN A 383 -26.66 -2.45 14.35
N LYS A 384 -27.98 -2.72 14.30
CA LYS A 384 -28.69 -3.49 15.35
C LYS A 384 -28.20 -4.93 15.47
N ASN A 385 -27.68 -5.51 14.39
CA ASN A 385 -27.24 -6.91 14.39
C ASN A 385 -25.97 -7.10 15.22
N PHE A 386 -25.06 -6.13 15.21
CA PHE A 386 -23.78 -6.20 15.92
C PHE A 386 -23.81 -5.47 17.25
N ALA A 387 -24.26 -4.21 17.25
CA ALA A 387 -24.31 -3.40 18.47
C ALA A 387 -25.40 -3.85 19.44
N LYS A 388 -26.46 -4.54 18.98
CA LYS A 388 -27.60 -4.97 19.81
C LYS A 388 -28.16 -3.80 20.64
N ASN A 389 -28.00 -3.83 21.96
CA ASN A 389 -28.40 -2.78 22.90
C ASN A 389 -27.27 -1.77 23.23
N ARG A 390 -26.08 -1.92 22.65
CA ARG A 390 -24.90 -1.06 22.80
C ARG A 390 -24.85 0.10 21.80
N GLN A 391 -25.95 0.34 21.10
CA GLN A 391 -26.00 1.36 20.04
C GLN A 391 -25.78 2.75 20.60
N TRP A 392 -24.96 3.54 19.91
CA TRP A 392 -24.86 4.97 20.16
C TRP A 392 -24.77 5.70 18.82
N PRO A 393 -25.74 6.58 18.49
CA PRO A 393 -25.85 7.21 17.17
C PRO A 393 -24.99 8.48 17.02
N LYS A 394 -24.16 8.78 18.03
CA LYS A 394 -23.44 10.05 18.13
C LYS A 394 -22.01 9.92 17.61
N LYS A 395 -21.39 11.06 17.31
CA LYS A 395 -19.95 11.13 16.99
C LYS A 395 -19.08 10.79 18.21
N GLU A 396 -19.59 11.03 19.41
CA GLU A 396 -18.91 10.82 20.68
C GLU A 396 -19.81 10.18 21.74
N LEU A 397 -19.20 9.47 22.67
CA LEU A 397 -19.82 8.80 23.81
C LEU A 397 -18.96 9.05 25.06
N HIS A 398 -19.59 9.31 26.21
CA HIS A 398 -18.89 9.69 27.44
C HIS A 398 -19.45 8.99 28.68
N GLY A 399 -18.61 8.92 29.71
CA GLY A 399 -18.93 8.49 31.07
C GLY A 399 -18.78 6.98 31.27
N PRO A 400 -18.81 6.50 32.52
CA PRO A 400 -19.05 5.09 32.73
C PRO A 400 -20.41 4.73 32.13
N LEU A 401 -20.46 3.58 31.48
CA LEU A 401 -21.63 3.08 30.77
C LEU A 401 -22.21 1.87 31.51
N PRO A 402 -23.51 1.56 31.35
CA PRO A 402 -24.08 0.37 31.95
C PRO A 402 -23.55 -0.90 31.27
N VAL A 403 -23.24 -1.93 32.05
CA VAL A 403 -22.91 -3.26 31.54
C VAL A 403 -24.20 -3.95 31.12
N LEU A 404 -24.42 -4.09 29.81
CA LEU A 404 -25.68 -4.62 29.28
C LEU A 404 -25.62 -6.11 28.93
N ASN A 405 -24.43 -6.63 28.65
CA ASN A 405 -24.12 -8.02 28.34
C ASN A 405 -22.59 -8.23 28.41
N ASP A 406 -22.10 -9.44 28.13
CA ASP A 406 -20.66 -9.75 28.21
C ASP A 406 -19.80 -8.96 27.22
N ALA A 407 -20.33 -8.51 26.07
CA ALA A 407 -19.58 -7.65 25.13
C ALA A 407 -19.46 -6.19 25.62
N CYS A 408 -20.18 -5.83 26.70
CA CYS A 408 -20.02 -4.56 27.42
C CYS A 408 -19.06 -4.67 28.61
N TYR A 409 -18.29 -5.74 28.74
CA TYR A 409 -17.37 -5.88 29.87
C TYR A 409 -16.40 -4.68 29.93
N GLY A 410 -16.29 -4.04 31.09
CA GLY A 410 -15.48 -2.83 31.31
C GLY A 410 -16.20 -1.51 30.99
N TYR A 411 -17.48 -1.52 30.60
CA TYR A 411 -18.26 -0.29 30.37
C TYR A 411 -18.31 0.61 31.61
N GLU A 412 -18.31 0.04 32.81
CA GLU A 412 -18.21 0.76 34.08
C GLU A 412 -16.89 1.54 34.25
N HIS A 413 -15.87 1.21 33.47
CA HIS A 413 -14.56 1.87 33.42
C HIS A 413 -14.43 2.86 32.26
N HIS A 414 -15.44 2.96 31.40
CA HIS A 414 -15.40 3.81 30.21
C HIS A 414 -15.25 5.29 30.58
N LEU A 415 -14.41 5.99 29.82
CA LEU A 415 -14.24 7.43 29.89
C LEU A 415 -14.92 8.07 28.69
N ASP A 416 -14.37 7.84 27.50
CA ASP A 416 -14.81 8.48 26.27
C ASP A 416 -14.59 7.59 25.05
N SER A 417 -15.40 7.80 24.00
CA SER A 417 -15.20 7.22 22.67
C SER A 417 -15.53 8.21 21.57
N TRP A 418 -14.81 8.12 20.44
CA TRP A 418 -15.05 8.96 19.25
C TRP A 418 -15.04 8.12 17.96
N MET A 419 -16.06 8.31 17.12
CA MET A 419 -16.14 7.75 15.75
C MET A 419 -15.39 8.65 14.76
N GLN A 420 -14.08 8.72 14.90
CA GLN A 420 -13.24 9.57 14.07
C GLN A 420 -11.85 8.98 13.90
N PHE A 421 -11.23 9.25 12.74
CA PHE A 421 -9.83 8.91 12.50
C PHE A 421 -8.92 9.61 13.51
N THR A 422 -8.19 8.84 14.31
CA THR A 422 -7.40 9.38 15.41
C THR A 422 -6.04 8.71 15.54
N ARG A 423 -5.13 9.40 16.24
CA ARG A 423 -3.91 8.83 16.80
C ARG A 423 -3.80 9.23 18.27
N THR A 424 -3.06 8.44 19.05
CA THR A 424 -2.78 8.77 20.45
C THR A 424 -1.32 9.15 20.61
N GLU A 425 -1.03 10.32 21.16
CA GLU A 425 0.32 10.77 21.49
C GLU A 425 0.55 10.58 22.99
N VAL A 426 1.63 9.89 23.35
CA VAL A 426 2.01 9.63 24.74
C VAL A 426 3.21 10.48 25.07
N ASN A 427 3.02 11.45 25.96
CA ASN A 427 4.02 12.44 26.34
C ASN A 427 4.50 12.18 27.76
N PHE A 428 5.81 12.12 27.93
CA PHE A 428 6.44 11.94 29.24
C PHE A 428 6.88 13.29 29.80
N TYR A 429 6.47 13.54 31.05
CA TYR A 429 6.96 14.65 31.87
C TYR A 429 7.56 14.08 33.15
N ALA A 430 8.22 14.95 33.94
CA ALA A 430 8.89 14.52 35.17
C ALA A 430 7.97 13.80 36.16
N GLU A 431 6.72 14.28 36.30
CA GLU A 431 5.78 13.80 37.33
C GLU A 431 4.54 13.11 36.76
N LYS A 432 4.35 13.16 35.42
CA LYS A 432 3.14 12.66 34.78
C LYS A 432 3.36 12.17 33.35
N ILE A 433 2.46 11.31 32.90
CA ILE A 433 2.28 10.92 31.50
C ILE A 433 0.98 11.56 31.00
N VAL A 434 1.03 12.15 29.80
CA VAL A 434 -0.15 12.74 29.15
C VAL A 434 -0.43 12.02 27.83
N TYR A 435 -1.63 11.47 27.71
CA TYR A 435 -2.14 10.78 26.54
C TYR A 435 -3.07 11.72 25.78
N GLN A 436 -2.62 12.27 24.65
CA GLN A 436 -3.40 13.18 23.82
C GLN A 436 -3.97 12.45 22.62
N VAL A 437 -5.28 12.50 22.45
CA VAL A 437 -5.96 11.94 21.28
C VAL A 437 -6.12 13.04 20.26
N ARG A 438 -5.57 12.83 19.07
CA ARG A 438 -5.65 13.80 17.98
C ARG A 438 -6.46 13.29 16.82
N ASP A 439 -7.25 14.18 16.26
CA ASP A 439 -7.96 13.98 15.00
C ASP A 439 -6.96 13.99 13.83
N LEU A 440 -6.88 12.87 13.11
CA LEU A 440 -5.96 12.74 11.98
C LEU A 440 -6.33 13.61 10.77
N THR A 441 -7.53 14.18 10.73
CA THR A 441 -8.00 15.02 9.62
C THR A 441 -7.56 16.48 9.73
N ASN A 442 -7.43 17.01 10.95
CA ASN A 442 -7.15 18.43 11.20
C ASN A 442 -6.13 18.67 12.35
N ASP A 443 -5.58 17.61 12.93
CA ASP A 443 -4.57 17.61 14.00
C ASP A 443 -5.00 18.18 15.36
N ASN A 444 -6.30 18.48 15.52
CA ASN A 444 -6.84 18.97 16.79
C ASN A 444 -6.80 17.90 17.87
N ILE A 445 -6.46 18.31 19.10
CA ILE A 445 -6.62 17.48 20.29
C ILE A 445 -8.12 17.38 20.59
N ILE A 446 -8.66 16.17 20.60
CA ILE A 446 -10.06 15.90 20.93
C ILE A 446 -10.23 15.37 22.35
N ALA A 447 -9.18 14.78 22.92
CA ALA A 447 -9.17 14.27 24.28
C ALA A 447 -7.76 14.32 24.89
N SER A 448 -7.68 14.40 26.22
CA SER A 448 -6.42 14.34 26.94
C SER A 448 -6.61 13.64 28.28
N TYR A 449 -5.74 12.68 28.57
CA TYR A 449 -5.74 11.93 29.83
C TYR A 449 -4.40 12.13 30.53
N GLU A 450 -4.42 12.39 31.84
CA GLU A 450 -3.21 12.53 32.65
C GLU A 450 -3.10 11.40 33.68
N GLN A 451 -1.89 10.88 33.84
CA GLN A 451 -1.57 9.85 34.81
C GLN A 451 -0.31 10.26 35.58
N GLN A 452 -0.38 10.25 36.91
CA GLN A 452 0.76 10.53 37.77
C GLN A 452 1.75 9.36 37.75
N VAL A 453 3.05 9.66 37.79
CA VAL A 453 4.14 8.67 37.70
C VAL A 453 4.49 8.07 39.06
#